data_AF-A0A2K5SIV1-F1
#
_entry.id   AF-A0A2K5SIV1-F1
#
_cell.length_a   1.000
_cell.length_b   1.000
_cell.length_c   1.000
_cell.angle_alpha   90.00
_cell.angle_beta   90.00
_cell.angle_gamma   90.00
#
_symmetry.space_group_name_H-M   'P 1'
#
loop_
_entity.id
_entity.type
_entity.pdbx_description
1 polymer ?
#
loop_
_entity_poly.entity_id
_entity_poly.type
_entity_poly.pdbx_seq_one_letter_code
_entity_poly.pdbx_strand_id
1 'polypeptide(L)'
;MVYTVLQHRDYHNTSMALEGVPELLQKILEAPDFYVQMKWEFTSWVPLVSRICPNDVCRIWKSGAKLRVDITLLGFENMSWIRGRRSFIFKGEDNWAELMEVNHDDKVVTTEHFDLSQEMERLTLDLMKPKSREVERRLTSPVINTSLDTKNIAFESAQAILQLTVCC
;
A
#
# COMPACT_ATOMS: atom_id res chain seq x y z
N MET A 1 3.59 -29.82 6.27
CA MET A 1 3.96 -29.38 4.89
C MET A 1 3.48 -27.96 4.62
N VAL A 2 2.16 -27.68 4.60
CA VAL A 2 1.62 -26.32 4.32
C VAL A 2 2.13 -25.24 5.29
N TYR A 3 2.10 -25.50 6.61
CA TYR A 3 2.60 -24.56 7.63
C TYR A 3 4.06 -24.17 7.40
N THR A 4 4.92 -25.13 7.13
CA THR A 4 6.35 -24.92 6.88
C THR A 4 6.60 -24.11 5.62
N VAL A 5 5.87 -24.41 4.53
CA VAL A 5 5.96 -23.66 3.27
C VAL A 5 5.50 -22.22 3.46
N LEU A 6 4.38 -22.00 4.14
CA LEU A 6 3.87 -20.65 4.42
C LEU A 6 4.84 -19.86 5.30
N GLN A 7 5.38 -20.48 6.35
CA GLN A 7 6.37 -19.84 7.22
C GLN A 7 7.63 -19.41 6.45
N HIS A 8 8.21 -20.28 5.63
CA HIS A 8 9.40 -19.95 4.85
C HIS A 8 9.12 -18.91 3.77
N ARG A 9 7.96 -18.99 3.10
CA ARG A 9 7.54 -17.98 2.12
C ARG A 9 7.36 -16.62 2.77
N ASP A 10 6.66 -16.57 3.91
CA ASP A 10 6.38 -15.31 4.60
C ASP A 10 7.68 -14.70 5.18
N TYR A 11 8.59 -15.54 5.71
CA TYR A 11 9.94 -15.11 6.10
C TYR A 11 10.73 -14.54 4.91
N HIS A 12 10.80 -15.27 3.79
CA HIS A 12 11.52 -14.84 2.60
C HIS A 12 10.96 -13.53 2.03
N ASN A 13 9.63 -13.41 1.90
CA ASN A 13 8.98 -12.19 1.43
C ASN A 13 9.27 -11.00 2.33
N THR A 14 9.26 -11.20 3.66
CA THR A 14 9.51 -10.12 4.61
C THR A 14 10.99 -9.71 4.63
N SER A 15 11.90 -10.70 4.58
CA SER A 15 13.35 -10.45 4.45
C SER A 15 13.65 -9.65 3.20
N MET A 16 13.16 -10.10 2.03
CA MET A 16 13.34 -9.38 0.77
C MET A 16 12.73 -7.98 0.80
N ALA A 17 11.55 -7.82 1.40
CA ALA A 17 10.92 -6.52 1.52
C ALA A 17 11.78 -5.56 2.34
N LEU A 18 12.29 -6.01 3.50
CA LEU A 18 13.14 -5.21 4.39
C LEU A 18 14.51 -4.89 3.80
N GLU A 19 15.13 -5.85 3.12
CA GLU A 19 16.37 -5.63 2.35
C GLU A 19 16.17 -4.61 1.22
N GLY A 20 14.96 -4.53 0.65
CA GLY A 20 14.60 -3.54 -0.36
C GLY A 20 14.28 -2.15 0.17
N VAL A 21 14.06 -1.98 1.48
CA VAL A 21 13.71 -0.66 2.06
C VAL A 21 14.82 0.37 1.88
N PRO A 22 16.11 0.08 2.17
CA PRO A 22 17.20 1.04 1.93
C PRO A 22 17.27 1.52 0.48
N GLU A 23 17.12 0.61 -0.49
CA GLU A 23 17.13 0.97 -1.91
C GLU A 23 15.92 1.86 -2.27
N LEU A 24 14.75 1.55 -1.73
CA LEU A 24 13.55 2.37 -1.90
C LEU A 24 13.72 3.76 -1.28
N LEU A 25 14.29 3.85 -0.08
CA LEU A 25 14.59 5.12 0.60
C LEU A 25 15.52 5.99 -0.24
N GLN A 26 16.58 5.39 -0.78
CA GLN A 26 17.51 6.07 -1.67
C GLN A 26 16.81 6.58 -2.93
N LYS A 27 15.97 5.75 -3.57
CA LYS A 27 15.19 6.17 -4.75
C LYS A 27 14.23 7.32 -4.45
N ILE A 28 13.59 7.31 -3.27
CA ILE A 28 12.73 8.42 -2.84
C ILE A 28 13.56 9.69 -2.67
N LEU A 29 14.73 9.61 -2.04
CA LEU A 29 15.62 10.76 -1.86
C LEU A 29 16.10 11.34 -3.20
N GLU A 30 16.54 10.48 -4.13
CA GLU A 30 17.09 10.85 -5.44
C GLU A 30 16.03 11.42 -6.41
N ALA A 31 14.77 11.01 -6.29
CA ALA A 31 13.70 11.57 -7.10
C ALA A 31 13.60 13.09 -6.89
N PRO A 32 13.24 13.89 -7.91
CA PRO A 32 13.01 15.32 -7.73
C PRO A 32 11.79 15.57 -6.84
N ASP A 33 11.75 16.73 -6.19
CA ASP A 33 10.57 17.16 -5.44
C ASP A 33 9.38 17.36 -6.37
N PHE A 34 8.22 16.82 -5.98
CA PHE A 34 7.03 16.85 -6.83
C PHE A 34 5.73 16.92 -6.03
N TYR A 35 4.71 17.37 -6.74
CA TYR A 35 3.31 17.18 -6.39
C TYR A 35 2.61 16.44 -7.51
N VAL A 36 1.90 15.38 -7.17
CA VAL A 36 1.08 14.62 -8.11
C VAL A 36 -0.32 14.46 -7.52
N GLN A 37 -1.31 14.73 -8.34
CA GLN A 37 -2.68 14.31 -8.09
C GLN A 37 -3.03 13.17 -9.03
N MET A 38 -3.47 12.04 -8.46
CA MET A 38 -3.95 10.86 -9.18
C MET A 38 -5.45 10.73 -8.98
N LYS A 39 -6.21 10.88 -10.07
CA LYS A 39 -7.64 10.58 -10.08
C LYS A 39 -7.83 9.14 -10.52
N TRP A 40 -8.53 8.37 -9.70
CA TRP A 40 -8.94 7.01 -10.01
C TRP A 40 -10.42 6.99 -10.32
N GLU A 41 -10.75 6.47 -11.48
CA GLU A 41 -12.11 6.16 -11.90
C GLU A 41 -12.21 4.66 -12.12
N PHE A 42 -13.03 4.03 -11.30
CA PHE A 42 -13.31 2.61 -11.44
C PHE A 42 -14.44 2.45 -12.46
N THR A 43 -14.29 1.50 -13.39
CA THR A 43 -15.34 1.11 -14.33
C THR A 43 -15.57 -0.40 -14.27
N SER A 44 -16.82 -0.82 -14.44
CA SER A 44 -17.22 -2.23 -14.48
C SER A 44 -17.88 -2.54 -15.83
N TRP A 45 -17.57 -3.71 -16.37
CA TRP A 45 -18.20 -4.24 -17.58
C TRP A 45 -19.66 -4.66 -17.34
N VAL A 46 -20.04 -4.90 -16.08
CA VAL A 46 -21.40 -5.27 -15.70
C VAL A 46 -22.30 -4.03 -15.71
N PRO A 47 -23.40 -4.03 -16.50
CA PRO A 47 -24.35 -2.93 -16.51
C PRO A 47 -24.86 -2.62 -15.09
N LEU A 48 -24.97 -1.33 -14.74
CA LEU A 48 -25.42 -0.79 -13.43
C LEU A 48 -24.40 -0.85 -12.28
N VAL A 49 -23.35 -1.68 -12.34
CA VAL A 49 -22.31 -1.75 -11.30
C VAL A 49 -21.35 -0.55 -11.39
N SER A 50 -21.21 0.04 -12.58
CA SER A 50 -20.39 1.24 -12.80
C SER A 50 -20.82 2.47 -11.99
N ARG A 51 -22.08 2.56 -11.56
CA ARG A 51 -22.57 3.65 -10.68
C ARG A 51 -22.16 3.49 -9.22
N ILE A 52 -21.75 2.28 -8.83
CA ILE A 52 -21.27 1.96 -7.49
C ILE A 52 -19.75 2.12 -7.43
N CYS A 53 -19.06 2.08 -8.57
CA CYS A 53 -17.63 2.28 -8.67
C CYS A 53 -17.21 3.66 -8.12
N PRO A 54 -16.27 3.71 -7.17
CA PRO A 54 -15.91 4.94 -6.50
C PRO A 54 -15.02 5.73 -7.46
N ASN A 55 -15.08 7.05 -7.37
CA ASN A 55 -13.95 7.88 -7.77
C ASN A 55 -13.16 8.25 -6.51
N ASP A 56 -11.84 8.30 -6.63
CA ASP A 56 -10.99 8.87 -5.59
C ASP A 56 -9.88 9.72 -6.20
N VAL A 57 -9.39 10.65 -5.39
CA VAL A 57 -8.28 11.53 -5.74
C VAL A 57 -7.18 11.34 -4.71
N CYS A 58 -6.19 10.53 -5.07
CA CYS A 58 -4.98 10.38 -4.29
C CYS A 58 -4.06 11.57 -4.58
N ARG A 59 -3.51 12.18 -3.52
CA ARG A 59 -2.56 13.29 -3.65
C ARG A 59 -1.25 12.90 -3.01
N ILE A 60 -0.16 13.12 -3.74
CA ILE A 60 1.19 12.77 -3.32
C ILE A 60 2.04 14.02 -3.35
N TRP A 61 2.69 14.32 -2.23
CA TRP A 61 3.73 15.33 -2.13
C TRP A 61 5.03 14.65 -1.74
N LYS A 62 6.09 14.95 -2.46
CA LYS A 62 7.43 14.47 -2.17
C LYS A 62 8.34 15.68 -1.99
N SER A 63 9.07 15.72 -0.87
CA SER A 63 10.16 16.67 -0.66
C SER A 63 11.35 16.03 0.07
N GLY A 64 12.53 16.03 -0.55
CA GLY A 64 13.68 15.28 -0.05
C GLY A 64 13.34 13.80 0.17
N ALA A 65 13.72 13.22 1.31
CA ALA A 65 13.33 11.87 1.74
C ALA A 65 11.97 11.81 2.48
N LYS A 66 11.09 12.79 2.27
CA LYS A 66 9.76 12.87 2.90
C LYS A 66 8.68 12.71 1.83
N LEU A 67 7.69 11.89 2.14
CA LEU A 67 6.55 11.62 1.28
C LEU A 67 5.27 11.80 2.08
N ARG A 68 4.27 12.45 1.50
CA ARG A 68 2.91 12.48 2.05
C ARG A 68 1.95 11.98 1.00
N VAL A 69 1.06 11.07 1.41
CA VAL A 69 0.00 10.51 0.57
C VAL A 69 -1.34 10.74 1.25
N ASP A 70 -2.23 11.48 0.61
CA ASP A 70 -3.60 11.67 1.08
C ASP A 70 -4.55 10.82 0.24
N ILE A 71 -5.38 10.01 0.91
CA ILE A 71 -6.41 9.14 0.29
C ILE A 71 -7.78 9.34 0.95
N THR A 72 -8.85 9.01 0.24
CA THR A 72 -10.20 9.00 0.82
C THR A 72 -10.95 7.68 0.69
N LEU A 73 -10.50 6.80 -0.21
CA LEU A 73 -10.99 5.45 -0.37
C LEU A 73 -10.09 4.48 0.40
N LEU A 74 -10.61 3.91 1.48
CA LEU A 74 -9.84 3.09 2.42
C LEU A 74 -9.92 1.60 2.11
N GLY A 75 -11.01 1.17 1.46
CA GLY A 75 -11.18 -0.22 1.10
C GLY A 75 -12.57 -0.55 0.59
N PHE A 76 -12.84 -1.84 0.49
CA PHE A 76 -14.12 -2.40 0.06
C PHE A 76 -14.46 -3.60 0.94
N GLU A 77 -15.60 -3.54 1.62
CA GLU A 77 -16.07 -4.61 2.50
C GLU A 77 -17.60 -4.72 2.40
N ASN A 78 -18.15 -5.94 2.46
CA ASN A 78 -19.60 -6.20 2.43
C ASN A 78 -20.32 -5.49 1.26
N MET A 79 -19.73 -5.53 0.06
CA MET A 79 -20.23 -4.85 -1.13
C MET A 79 -20.33 -3.31 -1.02
N SER A 80 -19.62 -2.71 -0.07
CA SER A 80 -19.64 -1.27 0.18
C SER A 80 -18.23 -0.68 0.23
N TRP A 81 -18.09 0.56 -0.24
CA TRP A 81 -16.82 1.28 -0.20
C TRP A 81 -16.63 1.92 1.16
N ILE A 82 -15.50 1.61 1.78
CA ILE A 82 -15.09 2.25 3.03
C ILE A 82 -14.39 3.54 2.64
N ARG A 83 -14.92 4.67 3.10
CA ARG A 83 -14.33 6.00 2.89
C ARG A 83 -13.96 6.64 4.21
N GLY A 84 -12.92 7.45 4.17
CA GLY A 84 -12.45 8.23 5.31
C GLY A 84 -11.18 8.98 4.95
N ARG A 85 -10.93 10.11 5.61
CA ARG A 85 -9.79 10.97 5.26
C ARG A 85 -8.54 10.50 5.99
N ARG A 86 -7.59 9.93 5.25
CA ARG A 86 -6.30 9.48 5.77
C ARG A 86 -5.15 10.19 5.08
N SER A 87 -4.17 10.61 5.87
CA SER A 87 -2.86 11.03 5.37
C SER A 87 -1.79 10.11 5.90
N PHE A 88 -1.01 9.52 5.00
CA PHE A 88 0.21 8.79 5.33
C PHE A 88 1.39 9.71 5.13
N ILE A 89 2.17 9.92 6.17
CA ILE A 89 3.39 10.73 6.12
C ILE A 89 4.54 9.79 6.39
N PHE A 90 5.39 9.65 5.39
CA PHE A 90 6.59 8.84 5.46
C PHE A 90 7.82 9.74 5.52
N LYS A 91 8.74 9.41 6.42
CA LYS A 91 10.05 10.04 6.54
C LYS A 91 11.11 8.96 6.56
N GLY A 92 12.04 9.03 5.63
CA GLY A 92 13.21 8.17 5.63
C GLY A 92 14.47 8.95 5.99
N GLU A 93 15.34 8.33 6.78
CA GLU A 93 16.75 8.67 6.93
C GLU A 93 17.59 7.41 6.71
N ASP A 94 18.93 7.54 6.77
CA ASP A 94 19.86 6.49 6.34
C ASP A 94 19.66 5.14 7.06
N ASN A 95 19.22 5.14 8.32
CA ASN A 95 19.10 3.91 9.12
C ASN A 95 17.72 3.71 9.77
N TRP A 96 16.79 4.63 9.57
CA TRP A 96 15.45 4.52 10.14
C TRP A 96 14.39 5.10 9.21
N ALA A 97 13.17 4.60 9.35
CA ALA A 97 12.00 5.13 8.67
C ALA A 97 10.86 5.34 9.67
N GLU A 98 10.05 6.37 9.46
CA GLU A 98 8.83 6.61 10.24
C GLU A 98 7.65 6.71 9.29
N LEU A 99 6.59 5.99 9.62
CA LEU A 99 5.29 6.09 8.97
C LEU A 99 4.29 6.64 9.99
N MET A 100 3.71 7.79 9.68
CA MET A 100 2.61 8.37 10.45
C MET A 100 1.32 8.21 9.65
N GLU A 101 0.34 7.53 10.23
CA GLU A 101 -1.05 7.52 9.74
C GLU A 101 -1.85 8.58 10.51
N VAL A 102 -2.30 9.62 9.80
CA VAL A 102 -3.18 10.65 10.34
C VAL A 102 -4.62 10.32 9.94
N ASN A 103 -5.42 10.02 10.94
CA ASN A 103 -6.86 9.88 10.84
C ASN A 103 -7.53 11.23 11.10
N HIS A 104 -7.96 11.91 10.03
CA HIS A 104 -8.58 13.24 10.16
C HIS A 104 -10.00 13.20 10.71
N ASP A 105 -10.67 12.06 10.61
CA ASP A 105 -12.05 11.90 11.04
C ASP A 105 -12.11 11.70 12.56
N ASP A 106 -11.25 10.84 13.10
CA ASP A 106 -11.13 10.62 14.56
C ASP A 106 -10.12 11.54 15.24
N LYS A 107 -9.35 12.33 14.46
CA LYS A 107 -8.27 13.21 14.93
C LYS A 107 -7.17 12.48 15.70
N VAL A 108 -6.84 11.27 15.25
CA VAL A 108 -5.81 10.41 15.84
C VAL A 108 -4.62 10.32 14.90
N VAL A 109 -3.41 10.28 15.46
CA VAL A 109 -2.19 9.99 14.71
C VAL A 109 -1.57 8.72 15.28
N THR A 110 -1.38 7.73 14.42
CA THR A 110 -0.61 6.53 14.73
C THR A 110 0.76 6.68 14.10
N THR A 111 1.82 6.42 14.86
CA THR A 111 3.20 6.50 14.37
C THR A 111 3.87 5.16 14.55
N GLU A 112 4.41 4.63 13.46
CA GLU A 112 5.26 3.44 13.44
C GLU A 112 6.68 3.88 13.08
N HIS A 113 7.64 3.46 13.91
CA HIS A 113 9.05 3.76 13.73
C HIS A 113 9.81 2.46 13.47
N PHE A 114 10.59 2.45 12.39
CA PHE A 114 11.34 1.30 11.92
C PHE A 114 12.81 1.62 12.02
N ASP A 115 13.50 0.95 12.95
CA ASP A 115 14.96 0.93 12.96
C ASP A 115 15.41 -0.25 12.10
N LEU A 116 15.92 0.04 10.90
CA LEU A 116 16.17 -0.98 9.88
C LEU A 116 17.21 -2.00 10.34
N SER A 117 18.19 -1.59 11.16
CA SER A 117 19.20 -2.51 11.67
C SER A 117 18.62 -3.44 12.75
N GLN A 118 17.80 -2.92 13.65
CA GLN A 118 17.14 -3.74 14.69
C GLN A 118 16.08 -4.68 14.10
N GLU A 119 15.30 -4.23 13.13
CA GLU A 119 14.27 -5.07 12.50
C GLU A 119 14.93 -6.22 11.71
N MET A 120 16.02 -5.95 11.00
CA MET A 120 16.81 -7.00 10.32
C MET A 120 17.37 -8.03 11.32
N GLU A 121 17.89 -7.58 12.47
CA GLU A 121 18.45 -8.48 13.50
C GLU A 121 17.37 -9.30 14.22
N ARG A 122 16.17 -8.73 14.39
CA ARG A 122 15.03 -9.40 15.03
C ARG A 122 14.33 -10.40 14.11
N LEU A 123 14.47 -10.28 12.79
CA LEU A 123 13.82 -11.20 11.86
C LEU A 123 14.41 -12.61 11.98
N THR A 124 13.61 -13.52 12.52
CA THR A 124 13.94 -14.94 12.57
C THR A 124 12.79 -15.76 12.01
N LEU A 125 13.12 -16.89 11.40
CA LEU A 125 12.15 -17.82 10.84
C LEU A 125 11.10 -18.26 11.89
N ASP A 126 11.51 -18.40 13.16
CA ASP A 126 10.63 -18.82 14.26
C ASP A 126 9.53 -17.81 14.61
N LEU A 127 9.76 -16.51 14.36
CA LEU A 127 8.76 -15.47 14.56
C LEU A 127 7.70 -15.45 13.46
N MET A 128 7.96 -16.06 12.31
CA MET A 128 7.06 -16.09 11.14
C MET A 128 6.08 -17.29 11.16
N LYS A 129 5.79 -17.86 12.34
CA LYS A 129 4.87 -19.00 12.45
C LYS A 129 3.43 -18.57 12.14
N PRO A 130 2.81 -19.12 11.08
CA PRO A 130 1.45 -18.72 10.71
C PRO A 130 0.44 -19.25 11.72
N LYS A 131 -0.51 -18.40 12.11
CA LYS A 131 -1.62 -18.79 13.01
C LYS A 131 -2.57 -19.72 12.28
N SER A 132 -3.08 -20.77 12.96
CA SER A 132 -3.97 -21.78 12.37
C SER A 132 -5.16 -21.17 11.61
N ARG A 133 -5.83 -20.17 12.20
CA ARG A 133 -6.95 -19.45 11.57
C ARG A 133 -6.57 -18.73 10.26
N GLU A 134 -5.37 -18.18 10.18
CA GLU A 134 -4.91 -17.51 8.95
C GLU A 134 -4.59 -18.52 7.85
N VAL A 135 -4.02 -19.69 8.22
CA VAL A 135 -3.81 -20.80 7.28
C VAL A 135 -5.14 -21.29 6.72
N GLU A 136 -6.12 -21.54 7.58
CA GLU A 136 -7.46 -21.97 7.18
C GLU A 136 -8.12 -20.94 6.25
N ARG A 137 -8.04 -19.65 6.60
CA ARG A 137 -8.54 -18.56 5.76
C ARG A 137 -7.88 -18.56 4.38
N ARG A 138 -6.55 -18.69 4.30
CA ARG A 138 -5.82 -18.73 3.01
C ARG A 138 -6.16 -19.93 2.15
N LEU A 139 -6.53 -21.07 2.76
CA LEU A 139 -6.91 -22.29 2.03
C LEU A 139 -8.37 -22.25 1.53
N THR A 140 -9.24 -21.50 2.22
CA THR A 140 -10.68 -21.42 1.92
C THR A 140 -11.06 -20.17 1.13
N SER A 141 -10.22 -19.12 1.16
CA SER A 141 -10.45 -17.88 0.41
C SER A 141 -10.13 -18.06 -1.07
N PRO A 142 -10.94 -17.50 -1.98
CA PRO A 142 -10.63 -17.50 -3.40
C PRO A 142 -9.34 -16.71 -3.69
N VAL A 143 -8.61 -17.13 -4.72
CA VAL A 143 -7.45 -16.38 -5.22
C VAL A 143 -7.96 -15.16 -6.00
N ILE A 144 -7.60 -13.97 -5.54
CA ILE A 144 -7.93 -12.70 -6.21
C ILE A 144 -6.64 -12.16 -6.83
N ASN A 145 -6.67 -11.92 -8.13
CA ASN A 145 -5.56 -11.29 -8.86
C ASN A 145 -5.95 -9.87 -9.25
N THR A 146 -5.15 -8.89 -8.83
CA THR A 146 -5.30 -7.49 -9.26
C THR A 146 -4.22 -7.18 -10.29
N SER A 147 -4.62 -6.85 -11.52
CA SER A 147 -3.72 -6.39 -12.57
C SER A 147 -3.92 -4.89 -12.82
N LEU A 148 -2.81 -4.16 -12.99
CA LEU A 148 -2.82 -2.76 -13.41
C LEU A 148 -2.34 -2.70 -14.86
N ASP A 149 -3.22 -2.31 -15.79
CA ASP A 149 -2.82 -2.05 -17.17
C ASP A 149 -2.18 -0.66 -17.24
N THR A 150 -0.88 -0.61 -17.52
CA THR A 150 -0.11 0.63 -17.59
C THR A 150 -0.21 1.33 -18.95
N LYS A 151 -0.85 0.72 -19.97
CA LYS A 151 -0.93 1.27 -21.33
C LYS A 151 -1.68 2.60 -21.43
N ASN A 152 -2.63 2.83 -20.53
CA ASN A 152 -3.46 4.03 -20.51
C ASN A 152 -3.08 5.01 -19.40
N ILE A 153 -1.88 4.89 -18.82
CA ILE A 153 -1.38 5.88 -17.87
C ILE A 153 -0.99 7.14 -18.64
N ALA A 154 -1.79 8.20 -18.49
CA ALA A 154 -1.51 9.51 -19.06
C ALA A 154 -1.02 10.48 -17.98
N PHE A 155 0.09 11.16 -18.28
CA PHE A 155 0.61 12.25 -17.47
C PHE A 155 0.31 13.57 -18.18
N GLU A 156 -0.63 14.35 -17.65
CA GLU A 156 -0.82 15.75 -18.04
C GLU A 156 -0.11 16.63 -17.00
N SER A 157 0.33 17.83 -17.36
CA SER A 157 1.15 18.69 -16.50
C SER A 157 0.65 18.73 -15.04
N ALA A 158 1.48 18.23 -14.11
CA ALA A 158 1.22 18.08 -12.66
C ALA A 158 -0.04 17.27 -12.24
N GLN A 159 -0.70 16.58 -13.18
CA GLN A 159 -1.90 15.77 -12.93
C GLN A 159 -1.80 14.43 -13.68
N ALA A 160 -1.66 13.33 -12.95
CA ALA A 160 -1.77 12.00 -13.52
C ALA A 160 -3.23 11.54 -13.41
N ILE A 161 -3.82 11.05 -14.49
CA ILE A 161 -5.16 10.43 -14.43
C ILE A 161 -4.93 8.94 -14.66
N LEU A 162 -5.34 8.13 -13.69
CA LEU A 162 -5.18 6.68 -13.73
C LEU A 162 -6.57 6.04 -13.80
N GLN A 163 -6.91 5.49 -14.96
CA GLN A 163 -8.15 4.73 -15.11
C GLN A 163 -7.90 3.26 -14.78
N LEU A 164 -8.51 2.79 -13.69
CA LEU A 164 -8.50 1.37 -13.31
C LEU A 164 -9.78 0.72 -13.80
N THR A 165 -9.66 -0.20 -14.75
CA THR A 165 -10.77 -1.07 -15.10
C THR A 165 -10.72 -2.28 -14.17
N VAL A 166 -11.71 -2.41 -13.29
CA VAL A 166 -11.83 -3.60 -12.44
C VAL A 166 -12.74 -4.59 -13.15
N CYS A 167 -12.15 -5.64 -13.71
CA CYS A 167 -12.87 -6.82 -14.13
C CYS A 167 -13.20 -7.65 -12.87
N CYS A 168 -14.39 -7.44 -12.30
CA CYS A 168 -14.99 -8.43 -11.41
C CYS A 168 -15.46 -9.64 -12.22
#